data_AF-A0A6C1RJ46-F1
#
_entry.id   AF-A0A6C1RJ46-F1
#
_cell.length_a   1.000
_cell.length_b   1.000
_cell.length_c   1.000
_cell.angle_alpha   90.00
_cell.angle_beta   90.00
_cell.angle_gamma   90.00
#
_symmetry.space_group_name_H-M   'P 1'
#
loop_
_entity.id
_entity.type
_entity.pdbx_description
1 polymer ?
#
loop_
_entity_poly.entity_id
_entity_poly.type
_entity_poly.pdbx_seq_one_letter_code
_entity_poly.pdbx_strand_id
1 'polypeptide(L)'
;MKHLRTSTLMLTLLLTALMSAAAVRAAAGTEQPISRVRSEVTDDAVTVSWSADSDPGDLILFRSRDPIQSTEKLAAATRIAVVSSARQEFRDYPIPGVPAYYALVSARAIADGSIVLQPGRNTTTAAVQLPLGSRISDRQFFAPYSFRASPLPYLQPWRDMLQGDGDALPRPLPQQRVTRLEPATAAAVERLMESVPPQRSRARAATVLPEDADLSDKGVAFTLRSIVDGPFSHGRWHQAREQIENLLTLPLPSEVEARARFYLGQTYYYQGLFQRAVLEFLLARPHYHAQASDWIAASLRRADLDVR
;
A
#
# COMPACT_ATOMS: atom_id res chain seq x y z
N MET A 1 65.41 2.52 -45.75
CA MET A 1 64.13 3.26 -45.83
C MET A 1 63.01 2.35 -46.33
N LYS A 2 62.55 1.44 -45.46
CA LYS A 2 61.33 0.62 -45.59
C LYS A 2 60.87 0.33 -44.16
N HIS A 3 59.56 0.19 -43.94
CA HIS A 3 58.84 0.10 -42.64
C HIS A 3 58.30 1.41 -42.09
N LEU A 4 57.32 2.00 -42.78
CA LEU A 4 56.32 2.86 -42.14
C LEU A 4 55.00 2.85 -42.95
N ARG A 5 54.46 1.65 -43.23
CA ARG A 5 53.18 1.48 -43.96
C ARG A 5 52.43 0.24 -43.51
N THR A 6 52.14 0.12 -42.21
CA THR A 6 51.25 -0.96 -41.72
C THR A 6 50.31 -0.53 -40.59
N SER A 7 50.51 0.62 -39.94
CA SER A 7 49.69 1.00 -38.77
C SER A 7 48.37 1.71 -39.10
N THR A 8 48.21 2.26 -40.30
CA THR A 8 47.05 3.13 -40.61
C THR A 8 45.83 2.38 -41.13
N LEU A 9 45.99 1.14 -41.60
CA LEU A 9 44.92 0.32 -42.18
C LEU A 9 44.12 -0.49 -41.14
N MET A 10 44.68 -0.74 -39.95
CA MET A 10 43.99 -1.49 -38.90
C MET A 10 43.05 -0.61 -38.06
N LEU A 11 43.32 0.70 -37.99
CA LEU A 11 42.50 1.66 -37.24
C LEU A 11 41.24 2.11 -38.02
N THR A 12 41.28 2.09 -39.36
CA THR A 12 40.14 2.43 -40.21
C THR A 12 39.12 1.28 -40.34
N LEU A 13 39.56 0.02 -40.17
CA LEU A 13 38.66 -1.14 -40.22
C LEU A 13 37.87 -1.36 -38.91
N LEU A 14 38.40 -0.90 -37.77
CA LEU A 14 37.71 -1.01 -36.48
C LEU A 14 36.64 0.08 -36.30
N LEU A 15 36.77 1.22 -36.99
CA LEU A 15 35.80 2.32 -36.92
C LEU A 15 34.55 2.06 -37.78
N THR A 16 34.67 1.30 -38.86
CA THR A 16 33.52 0.91 -39.70
C THR A 16 32.70 -0.24 -39.11
N ALA A 17 33.30 -1.12 -38.30
CA ALA A 17 32.57 -2.17 -37.59
C ALA A 17 31.75 -1.64 -36.39
N LEU A 18 32.15 -0.53 -35.77
CA LEU A 18 31.41 0.08 -34.66
C LEU A 18 30.21 0.93 -35.11
N MET A 19 30.21 1.43 -36.36
CA MET A 19 29.08 2.16 -36.92
C MET A 19 27.97 1.24 -37.48
N SER A 20 28.29 0.00 -37.86
CA SER A 20 27.28 -0.97 -38.32
C SER A 20 26.53 -1.70 -37.20
N ALA A 21 27.02 -1.67 -35.96
CA ALA A 21 26.27 -2.21 -34.81
C ALA A 21 25.33 -1.18 -34.16
N ALA A 22 25.52 0.13 -34.43
CA ALA A 22 24.66 1.20 -33.95
C ALA A 22 23.47 1.48 -34.90
N ALA A 23 23.59 1.13 -36.19
CA ALA A 23 22.52 1.31 -37.18
C ALA A 23 21.46 0.19 -37.17
N VAL A 24 21.76 -0.99 -36.59
CA VAL A 24 20.80 -2.11 -36.43
C VAL A 24 20.02 -2.01 -35.11
N ARG A 25 20.08 -0.89 -34.41
CA ARG A 25 19.27 -0.59 -33.21
C ARG A 25 18.33 0.61 -33.40
N ALA A 26 18.31 1.19 -34.61
CA ALA A 26 17.46 2.32 -34.97
C ALA A 26 16.22 1.92 -35.81
N ALA A 27 15.93 0.62 -35.94
CA ALA A 27 14.82 0.09 -36.74
C ALA A 27 13.88 -0.86 -35.95
N ALA A 28 13.91 -0.82 -34.61
CA ALA A 28 12.80 -1.33 -33.81
C ALA A 28 11.84 -0.15 -33.61
N GLY A 29 10.72 -0.17 -34.34
CA GLY A 29 9.77 0.92 -34.40
C GLY A 29 9.38 1.44 -33.01
N THR A 30 9.17 2.75 -32.95
CA THR A 30 8.41 3.49 -31.93
C THR A 30 6.93 3.05 -31.91
N GLU A 31 6.67 1.75 -31.98
CA GLU A 31 5.33 1.19 -31.86
C GLU A 31 4.97 1.13 -30.38
N GLN A 32 4.18 2.12 -29.96
CA GLN A 32 3.41 1.99 -28.73
C GLN A 32 2.37 0.89 -28.95
N PRO A 33 2.44 -0.24 -28.19
CA PRO A 33 1.58 -1.41 -28.40
C PRO A 33 0.13 -1.16 -27.96
N ILE A 34 -0.12 -0.06 -27.25
CA ILE A 34 -1.44 0.34 -26.75
C ILE A 34 -2.00 1.41 -27.68
N SER A 35 -3.24 1.24 -28.09
CA SER A 35 -3.95 2.16 -28.97
C SER A 35 -5.36 2.45 -28.43
N ARG A 36 -5.90 3.62 -28.81
CA ARG A 36 -7.29 4.02 -28.56
C ARG A 36 -7.74 3.98 -27.09
N VAL A 37 -6.91 4.44 -26.16
CA VAL A 37 -7.36 4.63 -24.76
C VAL A 37 -8.48 5.65 -24.71
N ARG A 38 -9.63 5.23 -24.15
CA ARG A 38 -10.83 6.05 -23.95
C ARG A 38 -11.33 5.89 -22.52
N SER A 39 -12.05 6.88 -22.05
CA SER A 39 -12.68 6.86 -20.75
C SER A 39 -14.07 7.45 -20.86
N GLU A 40 -15.06 6.73 -20.35
CA GLU A 40 -16.47 7.12 -20.41
C GLU A 40 -17.13 6.90 -19.06
N VAL A 41 -18.10 7.75 -18.72
CA VAL A 41 -18.91 7.55 -17.50
C VAL A 41 -19.96 6.49 -17.80
N THR A 42 -19.97 5.43 -17.00
CA THR A 42 -20.97 4.37 -17.06
C THR A 42 -21.57 4.21 -15.66
N ASP A 43 -22.85 4.53 -15.51
CA ASP A 43 -23.58 4.55 -14.23
C ASP A 43 -22.91 5.47 -13.18
N ASP A 44 -22.20 4.86 -12.23
CA ASP A 44 -21.54 5.46 -11.08
C ASP A 44 -20.01 5.36 -11.15
N ALA A 45 -19.48 4.89 -12.27
CA ALA A 45 -18.07 4.62 -12.49
C ALA A 45 -17.57 5.26 -13.79
N VAL A 46 -16.25 5.30 -13.93
CA VAL A 46 -15.57 5.61 -15.19
C VAL A 46 -15.01 4.30 -15.74
N THR A 47 -15.48 3.91 -16.92
CA THR A 47 -14.95 2.78 -17.67
C THR A 47 -13.83 3.28 -18.56
N VAL A 48 -12.60 2.80 -18.29
CA VAL A 48 -11.43 3.03 -19.14
C VAL A 48 -11.28 1.83 -20.06
N SER A 49 -11.35 2.06 -21.37
CA SER A 49 -11.22 1.02 -22.39
C SER A 49 -10.03 1.31 -23.31
N TRP A 50 -9.41 0.25 -23.84
CA TRP A 50 -8.26 0.37 -24.74
C TRP A 50 -8.19 -0.80 -25.72
N SER A 51 -7.41 -0.62 -26.78
CA SER A 51 -7.00 -1.67 -27.70
C SER A 51 -5.50 -1.88 -27.60
N ALA A 52 -5.03 -3.08 -27.93
CA ALA A 52 -3.62 -3.38 -28.01
C ALA A 52 -3.33 -3.96 -29.40
N ASP A 53 -2.37 -3.34 -30.11
CA ASP A 53 -1.99 -3.72 -31.47
C ASP A 53 -1.05 -4.94 -31.44
N SER A 54 -0.37 -5.17 -30.32
CA SER A 54 0.42 -6.37 -30.00
C SER A 54 0.26 -6.70 -28.51
N ASP A 55 0.82 -7.80 -28.00
CA ASP A 55 0.73 -8.12 -26.57
C ASP A 55 1.78 -7.34 -25.75
N PRO A 56 1.39 -6.28 -25.01
CA PRO A 56 2.33 -5.50 -24.20
C PRO A 56 2.69 -6.19 -22.88
N GLY A 57 2.09 -7.35 -22.55
CA GLY A 57 2.13 -7.95 -21.23
C GLY A 57 1.36 -7.12 -20.20
N ASP A 58 1.85 -7.07 -18.97
CA ASP A 58 1.19 -6.30 -17.92
C ASP A 58 1.21 -4.80 -18.19
N LEU A 59 0.06 -4.17 -18.04
CA LEU A 59 -0.17 -2.74 -18.20
C LEU A 59 -0.41 -2.08 -16.84
N ILE A 60 0.08 -0.86 -16.70
CA ILE A 60 -0.08 -0.07 -15.48
C ILE A 60 -0.96 1.13 -15.82
N LEU A 61 -2.09 1.22 -15.13
CA LEU A 61 -3.06 2.31 -15.28
C LEU A 61 -2.73 3.45 -14.31
N PHE A 62 -2.60 4.65 -14.85
CA PHE A 62 -2.36 5.88 -14.10
C PHE A 62 -3.56 6.83 -14.24
N ARG A 63 -3.77 7.65 -13.20
CA ARG A 63 -4.77 8.71 -13.16
C ARG A 63 -4.16 10.03 -12.68
N SER A 64 -4.52 11.13 -13.34
CA SER A 64 -4.11 12.48 -12.98
C SER A 64 -5.28 13.46 -13.09
N ARG A 65 -5.19 14.60 -12.40
CA ARG A 65 -6.13 15.73 -12.55
C ARG A 65 -5.77 16.62 -13.74
N ASP A 66 -4.55 16.50 -14.23
CA ASP A 66 -4.02 17.20 -15.41
C ASP A 66 -3.73 16.21 -16.55
N PRO A 67 -3.74 16.65 -17.82
CA PRO A 67 -3.32 15.83 -18.95
C PRO A 67 -1.94 15.20 -18.75
N ILE A 68 -1.85 13.89 -18.96
CA ILE A 68 -0.60 13.13 -18.83
C ILE A 68 0.12 13.14 -20.19
N GLN A 69 0.95 14.15 -20.40
CA GLN A 69 1.65 14.39 -21.68
C GLN A 69 3.18 14.24 -21.59
N SER A 70 3.74 14.11 -20.39
CA SER A 70 5.17 13.96 -20.17
C SER A 70 5.48 12.95 -19.07
N THR A 71 6.71 12.46 -19.03
CA THR A 71 7.21 11.55 -18.00
C THR A 71 7.11 12.14 -16.60
N GLU A 72 7.31 13.45 -16.44
CA GLU A 72 7.19 14.16 -15.17
C GLU A 72 5.74 14.18 -14.70
N LYS A 73 4.79 14.43 -15.62
CA LYS A 73 3.35 14.37 -15.32
C LYS A 73 2.89 12.95 -15.01
N LEU A 74 3.46 11.94 -15.67
CA LEU A 74 3.21 10.54 -15.34
C LEU A 74 3.75 10.18 -13.95
N ALA A 75 4.94 10.66 -13.58
CA ALA A 75 5.51 10.44 -12.25
C ALA A 75 4.68 11.10 -11.13
N ALA A 76 4.04 12.23 -11.41
CA ALA A 76 3.10 12.90 -10.51
C ALA A 76 1.69 12.25 -10.51
N ALA A 77 1.39 11.38 -11.48
CA ALA A 77 0.11 10.70 -11.57
C ALA A 77 -0.01 9.57 -10.55
N THR A 78 -1.23 9.30 -10.10
CA THR A 78 -1.52 8.21 -9.17
C THR A 78 -1.63 6.89 -9.94
N ARG A 79 -0.84 5.89 -9.53
CA ARG A 79 -1.00 4.52 -10.04
C ARG A 79 -2.27 3.89 -9.47
N ILE A 80 -3.19 3.48 -10.33
CA ILE A 80 -4.49 2.91 -9.95
C ILE A 80 -4.43 1.39 -9.86
N ALA A 81 -3.94 0.73 -10.90
CA ALA A 81 -3.93 -0.73 -10.98
C ALA A 81 -2.85 -1.24 -11.93
N VAL A 82 -2.52 -2.52 -11.77
CA VAL A 82 -1.83 -3.32 -12.80
C VAL A 82 -2.87 -4.24 -13.43
N VAL A 83 -3.02 -4.17 -14.74
CA VAL A 83 -4.01 -4.92 -15.52
C VAL A 83 -3.28 -5.78 -16.54
N SER A 84 -3.72 -7.03 -16.70
CA SER A 84 -3.21 -7.91 -17.76
C SER A 84 -3.64 -7.38 -19.12
N SER A 85 -2.77 -7.48 -20.13
CA SER A 85 -3.07 -7.18 -21.54
C SER A 85 -4.28 -7.92 -22.11
N ALA A 86 -4.67 -9.06 -21.50
CA ALA A 86 -5.85 -9.82 -21.89
C ALA A 86 -7.16 -9.09 -21.59
N ARG A 87 -7.17 -8.14 -20.65
CA ARG A 87 -8.31 -7.26 -20.40
C ARG A 87 -8.20 -6.02 -21.26
N GLN A 88 -9.33 -5.56 -21.79
CA GLN A 88 -9.42 -4.35 -22.63
C GLN A 88 -10.26 -3.25 -21.98
N GLU A 89 -10.71 -3.49 -20.75
CA GLU A 89 -11.50 -2.55 -19.97
C GLU A 89 -11.11 -2.61 -18.49
N PHE A 90 -11.24 -1.47 -17.83
CA PHE A 90 -11.05 -1.31 -16.39
C PHE A 90 -12.06 -0.30 -15.86
N ARG A 91 -12.70 -0.64 -14.74
CA ARG A 91 -13.67 0.22 -14.08
C ARG A 91 -12.99 0.98 -12.93
N ASP A 92 -12.88 2.29 -13.05
CA ASP A 92 -12.36 3.20 -12.03
C ASP A 92 -13.50 4.02 -11.41
N TYR A 93 -13.27 4.54 -10.21
CA TYR A 93 -14.22 5.33 -9.45
C TYR A 93 -13.53 6.64 -9.00
N PRO A 94 -13.37 7.62 -9.89
CA PRO A 94 -12.80 8.91 -9.53
C PRO A 94 -13.75 9.70 -8.62
N ILE A 95 -13.20 10.69 -7.92
CA ILE A 95 -13.99 11.57 -7.04
C ILE A 95 -15.01 12.34 -7.89
N PRO A 96 -16.33 12.28 -7.56
CA PRO A 96 -17.34 13.07 -8.24
C PRO A 96 -16.98 14.56 -8.28
N GLY A 97 -17.16 15.21 -9.43
CA GLY A 97 -16.81 16.63 -9.59
C GLY A 97 -15.34 16.93 -9.90
N VAL A 98 -14.45 15.93 -9.88
CA VAL A 98 -13.03 16.12 -10.20
C VAL A 98 -12.72 15.54 -11.58
N PRO A 99 -12.15 16.34 -12.52
CA PRO A 99 -11.74 15.82 -13.81
C PRO A 99 -10.58 14.82 -13.67
N ALA A 100 -10.66 13.73 -14.41
CA ALA A 100 -9.67 12.66 -14.45
C ALA A 100 -9.14 12.45 -15.87
N TYR A 101 -7.81 12.32 -15.97
CA TYR A 101 -7.08 11.89 -17.16
C TYR A 101 -6.40 10.56 -16.87
N TYR A 102 -6.39 9.66 -17.86
CA TYR A 102 -5.82 8.33 -17.74
C TYR A 102 -4.63 8.13 -18.68
N ALA A 103 -3.69 7.30 -18.24
CA ALA A 103 -2.59 6.80 -19.06
C ALA A 103 -2.38 5.32 -18.80
N LEU A 104 -2.16 4.54 -19.86
CA LEU A 104 -1.71 3.16 -19.76
C LEU A 104 -0.28 3.06 -20.26
N VAL A 105 0.58 2.42 -19.47
CA VAL A 105 1.98 2.20 -19.81
C VAL A 105 2.32 0.74 -19.53
N SER A 106 3.08 0.08 -20.42
CA SER A 106 3.51 -1.30 -20.17
C SER A 106 4.52 -1.37 -19.03
N ALA A 107 4.42 -2.41 -18.19
CA ALA A 107 5.36 -2.62 -17.10
C ALA A 107 6.81 -2.75 -17.59
N ARG A 108 7.00 -3.35 -18.78
CA ARG A 108 8.31 -3.43 -19.44
C ARG A 108 8.87 -2.05 -19.82
N ALA A 109 8.05 -1.17 -20.42
CA ALA A 109 8.52 0.17 -20.78
C ALA A 109 8.90 1.02 -19.55
N ILE A 110 8.24 0.80 -18.40
CA ILE A 110 8.66 1.44 -17.15
C ILE A 110 9.98 0.86 -16.65
N ALA A 111 10.13 -0.46 -16.64
CA ALA A 111 11.34 -1.14 -16.18
C ALA A 111 12.58 -0.77 -17.02
N ASP A 112 12.40 -0.66 -18.34
CA ASP A 112 13.45 -0.33 -19.30
C ASP A 112 13.68 1.19 -19.44
N GLY A 113 12.87 2.02 -18.77
CA GLY A 113 12.92 3.48 -18.88
C GLY A 113 12.55 4.03 -20.26
N SER A 114 11.89 3.23 -21.11
CA SER A 114 11.55 3.54 -22.50
C SER A 114 10.12 4.06 -22.67
N ILE A 115 9.63 4.82 -21.68
CA ILE A 115 8.26 5.33 -21.65
C ILE A 115 8.06 6.38 -22.77
N VAL A 116 7.11 6.12 -23.68
CA VAL A 116 6.69 7.09 -24.70
C VAL A 116 5.20 7.35 -24.56
N LEU A 117 4.83 8.60 -24.30
CA LEU A 117 3.43 9.01 -24.14
C LEU A 117 2.92 9.67 -25.43
N GLN A 118 1.80 9.18 -25.92
CA GLN A 118 1.14 9.60 -27.15
C GLN A 118 -0.34 9.88 -26.86
N PRO A 119 -0.74 11.17 -26.80
CA PRO A 119 -2.13 11.56 -26.59
C PRO A 119 -3.08 10.89 -27.59
N GLY A 120 -4.14 10.26 -27.09
CA GLY A 120 -5.15 9.55 -27.87
C GLY A 120 -4.78 8.12 -28.26
N ARG A 121 -3.53 7.68 -28.03
CA ARG A 121 -3.14 6.27 -28.15
C ARG A 121 -3.07 5.62 -26.79
N ASN A 122 -2.11 6.01 -25.95
CA ASN A 122 -1.92 5.43 -24.62
C ASN A 122 -2.27 6.39 -23.47
N THR A 123 -2.61 7.65 -23.78
CA THR A 123 -3.14 8.61 -22.81
C THR A 123 -4.45 9.24 -23.31
N THR A 124 -5.36 9.60 -22.39
CA THR A 124 -6.62 10.27 -22.74
C THR A 124 -6.39 11.74 -23.08
N THR A 125 -7.03 12.25 -24.12
CA THR A 125 -6.96 13.66 -24.52
C THR A 125 -7.98 14.53 -23.80
N ALA A 126 -9.18 14.00 -23.53
CA ALA A 126 -10.24 14.69 -22.82
C ALA A 126 -10.34 14.18 -21.37
N ALA A 127 -10.62 15.09 -20.45
CA ALA A 127 -10.97 14.70 -19.08
C ALA A 127 -12.32 14.00 -19.08
N VAL A 128 -12.43 12.96 -18.26
CA VAL A 128 -13.71 12.40 -17.85
C VAL A 128 -14.00 12.84 -16.42
N GLN A 129 -15.25 13.17 -16.15
CA GLN A 129 -15.69 13.63 -14.85
C GLN A 129 -16.97 12.92 -14.47
N LEU A 130 -16.96 12.27 -13.32
CA LEU A 130 -18.16 11.70 -12.75
C LEU A 130 -19.06 12.85 -12.22
N PRO A 131 -20.36 12.88 -12.58
CA PRO A 131 -21.27 13.94 -12.13
C PRO A 131 -21.33 14.06 -10.60
N LEU A 132 -21.52 15.28 -10.11
CA LEU A 132 -21.78 15.53 -8.70
C LEU A 132 -23.08 14.81 -8.29
N GLY A 133 -23.04 14.09 -7.16
CA GLY A 133 -24.19 13.32 -6.67
C GLY A 133 -24.29 11.88 -7.22
N SER A 134 -23.38 11.45 -8.11
CA SER A 134 -23.28 10.04 -8.50
C SER A 134 -23.06 9.15 -7.28
N ARG A 135 -23.91 8.12 -7.13
CA ARG A 135 -23.88 7.19 -6.01
C ARG A 135 -22.98 6.00 -6.36
N ILE A 136 -21.75 6.00 -5.87
CA ILE A 136 -20.85 4.85 -5.96
C ILE A 136 -21.48 3.70 -5.16
N SER A 137 -22.08 2.75 -5.87
CA SER A 137 -22.88 1.64 -5.36
C SER A 137 -22.04 0.37 -5.22
N ASP A 138 -20.86 0.32 -5.84
CA ASP A 138 -19.99 -0.84 -5.80
C ASP A 138 -19.30 -1.00 -4.44
N ARG A 139 -19.54 -2.16 -3.80
CA ARG A 139 -18.87 -2.57 -2.56
C ARG A 139 -17.35 -2.69 -2.73
N GLN A 140 -16.86 -2.91 -3.95
CA GLN A 140 -15.42 -3.01 -4.24
C GLN A 140 -14.68 -1.68 -4.08
N PHE A 141 -15.36 -0.53 -4.21
CA PHE A 141 -14.80 0.77 -3.86
C PHE A 141 -14.40 0.85 -2.38
N PHE A 142 -15.11 0.10 -1.53
CA PHE A 142 -14.85 -0.01 -0.09
C PHE A 142 -13.93 -1.18 0.27
N ALA A 143 -13.42 -1.93 -0.73
CA ALA A 143 -12.59 -3.11 -0.54
C ALA A 143 -11.06 -2.95 -0.72
N PRO A 144 -10.42 -1.77 -0.93
CA PRO A 144 -8.98 -1.76 -1.18
C PRO A 144 -8.13 -1.92 0.09
N TYR A 145 -8.72 -2.22 1.26
CA TYR A 145 -7.97 -2.45 2.50
C TYR A 145 -8.46 -3.66 3.28
N SER A 146 -8.32 -4.86 2.69
CA SER A 146 -8.46 -6.15 3.38
C SER A 146 -7.43 -6.39 4.50
N PHE A 147 -6.71 -5.36 4.95
CA PHE A 147 -5.78 -5.41 6.09
C PHE A 147 -6.35 -4.83 7.39
N ARG A 148 -7.62 -4.41 7.40
CA ARG A 148 -8.31 -3.95 8.62
C ARG A 148 -9.46 -4.89 8.95
N ALA A 149 -9.45 -5.43 10.18
CA ALA A 149 -10.53 -6.26 10.71
C ALA A 149 -11.87 -5.51 10.88
N SER A 150 -11.86 -4.18 10.79
CA SER A 150 -13.06 -3.37 10.57
C SER A 150 -12.69 -2.14 9.73
N PRO A 151 -13.40 -1.89 8.62
CA PRO A 151 -13.25 -0.62 7.92
C PRO A 151 -13.70 0.51 8.86
N LEU A 152 -13.01 1.66 8.81
CA LEU A 152 -13.52 2.85 9.48
C LEU A 152 -14.96 3.11 9.01
N PRO A 153 -15.88 3.53 9.90
CA PRO A 153 -17.15 4.06 9.47
C PRO A 153 -16.90 5.22 8.51
N TYR A 154 -17.44 5.12 7.30
CA TYR A 154 -17.29 6.18 6.31
C TYR A 154 -18.16 7.36 6.71
N LEU A 155 -17.52 8.40 7.25
CA LEU A 155 -18.15 9.71 7.36
C LEU A 155 -18.30 10.26 5.93
N GLN A 156 -19.50 10.65 5.54
CA GLN A 156 -19.78 11.33 4.26
C GLN A 156 -19.97 12.84 4.50
N PRO A 157 -18.92 13.61 4.85
CA PRO A 157 -19.07 15.02 5.22
C PRO A 157 -19.59 15.89 4.07
N TRP A 158 -19.43 15.43 2.83
CA TRP A 158 -19.87 16.15 1.62
C TRP A 158 -21.37 16.01 1.34
N ARG A 159 -22.05 15.04 1.95
CA ARG A 159 -23.46 14.74 1.65
C ARG A 159 -24.38 15.91 2.00
N ASP A 160 -24.09 16.56 3.13
CA ASP A 160 -24.88 17.68 3.62
C ASP A 160 -24.46 18.99 2.93
N MET A 161 -23.19 19.12 2.54
CA MET A 161 -22.65 20.31 1.87
C MET A 161 -23.10 20.43 0.39
N LEU A 162 -23.37 19.32 -0.30
CA LEU A 162 -23.75 19.29 -1.72
C LEU A 162 -25.24 19.55 -1.97
N GLN A 163 -26.11 19.37 -0.97
CA GLN A 163 -27.56 19.57 -1.11
C GLN A 163 -27.99 21.02 -0.85
N GLY A 164 -27.06 21.92 -0.49
CA GLY A 164 -27.36 23.34 -0.27
C GLY A 164 -28.02 23.66 1.07
N ASP A 165 -28.42 22.64 1.84
CA ASP A 165 -29.07 22.77 3.16
C ASP A 165 -28.11 22.50 4.34
N GLY A 166 -26.83 22.25 4.07
CA GLY A 166 -25.85 21.88 5.09
C GLY A 166 -25.30 23.09 5.84
N ASP A 167 -25.68 23.25 7.11
CA ASP A 167 -24.90 24.05 8.06
C ASP A 167 -23.42 23.67 7.99
N ALA A 168 -22.54 24.67 8.03
CA ALA A 168 -21.09 24.48 8.02
C ALA A 168 -20.67 23.39 9.03
N LEU A 169 -19.81 22.46 8.58
CA LEU A 169 -19.25 21.31 9.33
C LEU A 169 -19.55 21.35 10.84
N PRO A 170 -20.24 20.36 11.42
CA PRO A 170 -20.64 20.42 12.81
C PRO A 170 -19.42 20.66 13.71
N ARG A 171 -19.38 21.86 14.31
CA ARG A 171 -18.64 22.12 15.55
C ARG A 171 -18.98 21.01 16.55
N PRO A 172 -18.07 20.75 17.49
CA PRO A 172 -17.40 19.45 17.71
C PRO A 172 -18.31 18.24 17.49
N LEU A 173 -17.73 17.08 17.10
CA LEU A 173 -18.41 15.78 17.06
C LEU A 173 -19.49 15.73 18.16
N PRO A 174 -20.77 15.50 17.83
CA PRO A 174 -21.83 15.55 18.83
C PRO A 174 -21.38 14.66 19.97
N GLN A 175 -21.14 15.28 21.14
CA GLN A 175 -20.79 14.53 22.33
C GLN A 175 -21.87 13.48 22.46
N GLN A 176 -21.51 12.20 22.32
CA GLN A 176 -22.46 11.12 22.49
C GLN A 176 -23.01 11.29 23.90
N ARG A 177 -24.22 11.86 24.00
CA ARG A 177 -24.88 11.98 25.28
C ARG A 177 -25.19 10.55 25.67
N VAL A 178 -24.43 10.04 26.65
CA VAL A 178 -24.70 8.76 27.27
C VAL A 178 -26.07 8.87 27.91
N THR A 179 -27.09 8.52 27.14
CA THR A 179 -28.48 8.60 27.54
C THR A 179 -28.81 7.25 28.13
N ARG A 180 -29.40 7.25 29.33
CA ARG A 180 -29.84 6.01 29.97
C ARG A 180 -30.82 5.31 29.02
N LEU A 181 -30.54 4.04 28.71
CA LEU A 181 -31.43 3.24 27.87
C LEU A 181 -32.81 3.14 28.54
N GLU A 182 -33.87 3.21 27.74
CA GLU A 182 -35.22 2.88 28.19
C GLU A 182 -35.24 1.49 28.82
N PRO A 183 -36.00 1.24 29.91
CA PRO A 183 -35.96 -0.04 30.63
C PRO A 183 -36.25 -1.25 29.74
N ALA A 184 -37.16 -1.11 28.77
CA ALA A 184 -37.49 -2.15 27.80
C ALA A 184 -36.32 -2.44 26.84
N THR A 185 -35.62 -1.41 26.39
CA THR A 185 -34.44 -1.53 25.52
C THR A 185 -33.27 -2.12 26.28
N ALA A 186 -33.05 -1.69 27.53
CA ALA A 186 -32.03 -2.24 28.41
C ALA A 186 -32.24 -3.75 28.60
N ALA A 187 -33.46 -4.18 28.94
CA ALA A 187 -33.79 -5.59 29.10
C ALA A 187 -33.64 -6.41 27.80
N ALA A 188 -33.95 -5.83 26.64
CA ALA A 188 -33.75 -6.49 25.35
C ALA A 188 -32.26 -6.65 25.02
N VAL A 189 -31.45 -5.63 25.29
CA VAL A 189 -29.99 -5.67 25.12
C VAL A 189 -29.36 -6.67 26.08
N GLU A 190 -29.81 -6.72 27.34
CA GLU A 190 -29.29 -7.66 28.33
C GLU A 190 -29.54 -9.12 27.92
N ARG A 191 -30.75 -9.46 27.44
CA ARG A 191 -31.03 -10.79 26.86
C ARG A 191 -30.17 -11.11 25.64
N LEU A 192 -29.91 -10.11 24.79
CA LEU A 192 -28.99 -10.27 23.66
C LEU A 192 -27.56 -10.54 24.16
N MET A 193 -27.10 -9.80 25.18
CA MET A 193 -25.76 -9.96 25.75
C MET A 193 -25.60 -11.29 26.50
N GLU A 194 -26.64 -11.81 27.15
CA GLU A 194 -26.63 -13.15 27.78
C GLU A 194 -26.44 -14.27 26.75
N SER A 195 -26.94 -14.08 25.52
CA SER A 195 -26.76 -15.04 24.43
C SER A 195 -25.39 -14.95 23.76
N VAL A 196 -24.63 -13.87 24.01
CA VAL A 196 -23.27 -13.70 23.49
C VAL A 196 -22.33 -14.47 24.44
N PRO A 197 -21.67 -15.55 23.97
CA PRO A 197 -20.69 -16.22 24.81
C PRO A 197 -19.66 -15.19 25.27
N PRO A 198 -19.27 -15.18 26.57
CA PRO A 198 -18.31 -14.22 27.08
C PRO A 198 -17.10 -14.28 26.17
N GLN A 199 -16.80 -13.17 25.50
CA GLN A 199 -15.68 -13.05 24.59
C GLN A 199 -14.43 -13.03 25.47
N ARG A 200 -14.05 -14.21 26.00
CA ARG A 200 -12.80 -14.40 26.72
C ARG A 200 -11.73 -14.08 25.72
N SER A 201 -11.22 -12.86 25.79
CA SER A 201 -10.09 -12.40 25.01
C SER A 201 -8.92 -13.31 25.34
N ARG A 202 -8.78 -14.45 24.66
CA ARG A 202 -7.69 -15.38 24.90
C ARG A 202 -6.41 -14.63 24.58
N ALA A 203 -5.46 -14.59 25.52
CA ALA A 203 -4.19 -13.95 25.28
C ALA A 203 -3.58 -14.59 24.02
N ARG A 204 -3.16 -13.76 23.06
CA ARG A 204 -2.47 -14.26 21.87
C ARG A 204 -1.19 -14.97 22.31
N ALA A 205 -0.81 -16.03 21.61
CA ALA A 205 0.46 -16.72 21.85
C ALA A 205 1.62 -15.90 21.27
N ALA A 206 2.79 -16.01 21.91
CA ALA A 206 3.98 -15.27 21.51
C ALA A 206 4.39 -15.75 20.11
N THR A 207 4.70 -14.80 19.23
CA THR A 207 5.08 -15.06 17.84
C THR A 207 6.57 -14.84 17.69
N VAL A 208 7.30 -15.89 17.32
CA VAL A 208 8.69 -15.79 16.87
C VAL A 208 8.70 -15.53 15.37
N LEU A 209 9.49 -14.56 14.92
CA LEU A 209 9.61 -14.22 13.51
C LEU A 209 10.43 -15.30 12.78
N PRO A 210 10.11 -15.61 11.50
CA PRO A 210 10.81 -16.65 10.74
C PRO A 210 12.33 -16.43 10.65
N GLU A 211 12.78 -15.18 10.61
CA GLU A 211 14.18 -14.80 10.49
C GLU A 211 15.01 -15.23 11.71
N ASP A 212 14.38 -15.33 12.88
CA ASP A 212 15.05 -15.78 14.11
C ASP A 212 14.89 -17.30 14.33
N ALA A 213 14.19 -18.00 13.42
CA ALA A 213 14.11 -19.47 13.43
C ALA A 213 15.34 -20.13 12.77
N ASP A 214 16.07 -19.40 11.91
CA ASP A 214 17.26 -19.90 11.21
C ASP A 214 18.57 -19.58 11.94
N LEU A 215 19.53 -20.51 11.90
CA LEU A 215 20.77 -20.47 12.68
C LEU A 215 21.87 -19.54 12.11
N SER A 216 21.63 -18.84 10.99
CA SER A 216 22.70 -18.15 10.24
C SER A 216 23.17 -16.80 10.80
N ASP A 217 22.44 -16.21 11.75
CA ASP A 217 22.71 -14.84 12.22
C ASP A 217 24.04 -14.71 12.99
N LYS A 218 24.78 -13.63 12.69
CA LYS A 218 26.06 -13.26 13.32
C LYS A 218 25.96 -11.87 13.96
N GLY A 219 26.81 -11.60 14.96
CA GLY A 219 26.93 -10.27 15.58
C GLY A 219 25.69 -9.88 16.39
N VAL A 220 25.16 -8.68 16.16
CA VAL A 220 24.07 -8.13 16.99
C VAL A 220 22.74 -8.89 16.80
N ALA A 221 22.50 -9.45 15.61
CA ALA A 221 21.34 -10.30 15.35
C ALA A 221 21.40 -11.62 16.16
N PHE A 222 22.60 -12.17 16.38
CA PHE A 222 22.79 -13.31 17.29
C PHE A 222 22.41 -12.97 18.74
N THR A 223 22.76 -11.76 19.20
CA THR A 223 22.37 -11.30 20.54
C THR A 223 20.86 -11.23 20.67
N LEU A 224 20.16 -10.64 19.70
CA LEU A 224 18.70 -10.61 19.69
C LEU A 224 18.10 -12.02 19.75
N ARG A 225 18.58 -12.95 18.92
CA ARG A 225 18.13 -14.33 18.92
C ARG A 225 18.33 -15.02 20.27
N SER A 226 19.47 -14.81 20.93
CA SER A 226 19.69 -15.39 22.27
C SER A 226 18.71 -14.88 23.33
N ILE A 227 18.22 -13.64 23.19
CA ILE A 227 17.15 -13.09 24.04
C ILE A 227 15.79 -13.74 23.70
N VAL A 228 15.53 -13.99 22.41
CA VAL A 228 14.30 -14.63 21.92
C VAL A 228 14.22 -16.10 22.36
N ASP A 229 15.30 -16.86 22.17
CA ASP A 229 15.40 -18.27 22.56
C ASP A 229 15.44 -18.45 24.08
N GLY A 230 16.03 -17.49 24.79
CA GLY A 230 16.14 -17.48 26.24
C GLY A 230 14.89 -16.88 26.91
N PRO A 231 15.00 -15.70 27.53
CA PRO A 231 13.95 -15.16 28.40
C PRO A 231 12.60 -14.97 27.71
N PHE A 232 12.54 -14.68 26.41
CA PHE A 232 11.26 -14.50 25.71
C PHE A 232 10.49 -15.82 25.57
N SER A 233 11.12 -16.88 25.08
CA SER A 233 10.50 -18.20 24.95
C SER A 233 10.12 -18.83 26.31
N HIS A 234 10.88 -18.51 27.36
CA HIS A 234 10.59 -18.96 28.74
C HIS A 234 9.55 -18.10 29.46
N GLY A 235 8.96 -17.10 28.79
CA GLY A 235 7.95 -16.21 29.38
C GLY A 235 8.46 -15.27 30.46
N ARG A 236 9.78 -15.05 30.54
CA ARG A 236 10.42 -14.10 31.48
C ARG A 236 10.37 -12.69 30.91
N TRP A 237 9.16 -12.14 30.79
CA TRP A 237 8.90 -10.87 30.07
C TRP A 237 9.68 -9.68 30.63
N HIS A 238 9.87 -9.59 31.95
CA HIS A 238 10.66 -8.53 32.57
C HIS A 238 12.12 -8.55 32.14
N GLN A 239 12.73 -9.74 32.16
CA GLN A 239 14.12 -9.93 31.75
C GLN A 239 14.30 -9.70 30.25
N ALA A 240 13.37 -10.21 29.43
CA ALA A 240 13.38 -9.99 27.99
C ALA A 240 13.27 -8.50 27.64
N ARG A 241 12.38 -7.76 28.31
CA ARG A 241 12.23 -6.31 28.12
C ARG A 241 13.53 -5.57 28.37
N GLU A 242 14.16 -5.79 29.52
CA GLU A 242 15.40 -5.09 29.90
C GLU A 242 16.52 -5.37 28.89
N GLN A 243 16.67 -6.63 28.48
CA GLN A 243 17.71 -7.02 27.51
C GLN A 243 17.46 -6.42 26.12
N ILE A 244 16.20 -6.36 25.67
CA ILE A 244 15.85 -5.75 24.38
C ILE A 244 15.99 -4.22 24.44
N GLU A 245 15.59 -3.57 25.54
CA GLU A 245 15.77 -2.13 25.74
C GLU A 245 17.25 -1.75 25.71
N ASN A 246 18.10 -2.52 26.40
CA ASN A 246 19.55 -2.35 26.35
C ASN A 246 20.10 -2.55 24.93
N LEU A 247 19.61 -3.54 24.19
CA LEU A 247 20.01 -3.77 22.81
C LEU A 247 19.67 -2.58 21.91
N LEU A 248 18.48 -1.98 22.07
CA LEU A 248 18.02 -0.83 21.30
C LEU A 248 18.79 0.47 21.58
N THR A 249 19.62 0.52 22.64
CA THR A 249 20.55 1.65 22.86
C THR A 249 21.75 1.62 21.92
N LEU A 250 22.04 0.47 21.31
CA LEU A 250 23.16 0.29 20.38
C LEU A 250 22.75 0.69 18.96
N PRO A 251 23.70 1.11 18.09
CA PRO A 251 23.42 1.35 16.69
C PRO A 251 23.11 0.03 15.98
N LEU A 252 21.84 -0.21 15.68
CA LEU A 252 21.33 -1.42 15.03
C LEU A 252 21.07 -1.18 13.55
N PRO A 253 21.30 -2.19 12.68
CA PRO A 253 20.72 -2.19 11.34
C PRO A 253 19.19 -2.11 11.43
N SER A 254 18.55 -1.40 10.50
CA SER A 254 17.11 -1.13 10.52
C SER A 254 16.24 -2.40 10.64
N GLU A 255 16.67 -3.49 10.02
CA GLU A 255 15.99 -4.79 10.08
C GLU A 255 16.05 -5.43 11.47
N VAL A 256 17.22 -5.39 12.12
CA VAL A 256 17.40 -5.93 13.48
C VAL A 256 16.68 -5.05 14.50
N GLU A 257 16.69 -3.73 14.29
CA GLU A 257 15.93 -2.79 15.10
C GLU A 257 14.42 -3.08 15.01
N ALA A 258 13.90 -3.28 13.80
CA ALA A 258 12.48 -3.60 13.60
C ALA A 258 12.08 -4.92 14.27
N ARG A 259 12.93 -5.97 14.20
CA ARG A 259 12.74 -7.22 14.94
C ARG A 259 12.73 -7.00 16.45
N ALA A 260 13.74 -6.30 16.97
CA ALA A 260 13.84 -6.00 18.40
C ALA A 260 12.61 -5.24 18.91
N ARG A 261 12.14 -4.23 18.17
CA ARG A 261 10.90 -3.50 18.48
C ARG A 261 9.65 -4.38 18.42
N PHE A 262 9.57 -5.29 17.46
CA PHE A 262 8.47 -6.25 17.39
C PHE A 262 8.41 -7.15 18.63
N TYR A 263 9.55 -7.68 19.09
CA TYR A 263 9.61 -8.46 20.33
C TYR A 263 9.34 -7.62 21.58
N LEU A 264 9.84 -6.39 21.63
CA LEU A 264 9.55 -5.45 22.71
C LEU A 264 8.05 -5.13 22.82
N GLY A 265 7.37 -4.97 21.68
CA GLY A 265 5.91 -4.82 21.64
C GLY A 265 5.18 -6.02 22.27
N GLN A 266 5.65 -7.23 21.99
CA GLN A 266 5.08 -8.45 22.57
C GLN A 266 5.35 -8.55 24.08
N THR A 267 6.56 -8.22 24.55
CA THR A 267 6.85 -8.22 25.99
C THR A 267 5.99 -7.20 26.74
N TYR A 268 5.78 -6.01 26.18
CA TYR A 268 4.87 -5.01 26.73
C TYR A 268 3.41 -5.49 26.76
N TYR A 269 2.95 -6.20 25.72
CA TYR A 269 1.62 -6.79 25.70
C TYR A 269 1.41 -7.78 26.86
N TYR A 270 2.39 -8.65 27.12
CA TYR A 270 2.31 -9.61 28.23
C TYR A 270 2.44 -8.98 29.62
N GLN A 271 3.04 -7.80 29.71
CA GLN A 271 3.11 -7.02 30.95
C GLN A 271 1.87 -6.14 31.19
N GLY A 272 0.87 -6.16 30.30
CA GLY A 272 -0.32 -5.31 30.40
C GLY A 272 -0.09 -3.86 29.99
N LEU A 273 1.09 -3.52 29.47
CA LEU A 273 1.43 -2.17 29.03
C LEU A 273 1.01 -1.96 27.56
N PHE A 274 -0.29 -2.10 27.28
CA PHE A 274 -0.83 -2.13 25.92
C PHE A 274 -0.55 -0.88 25.10
N GLN A 275 -0.56 0.30 25.73
CA GLN A 275 -0.25 1.57 25.07
C GLN A 275 1.18 1.58 24.52
N ARG A 276 2.15 1.12 25.32
CA ARG A 276 3.55 1.00 24.91
C ARG A 276 3.73 -0.08 23.85
N ALA A 277 3.04 -1.21 24.01
CA ALA A 277 3.05 -2.29 23.02
C ALA A 277 2.64 -1.79 21.63
N VAL A 278 1.56 -0.99 21.54
CA VAL A 278 1.09 -0.41 20.27
C VAL A 278 2.17 0.47 19.62
N LEU A 279 2.85 1.31 20.39
CA LEU A 279 3.89 2.19 19.87
C LEU A 279 5.05 1.38 19.27
N GLU A 280 5.51 0.34 19.96
CA GLU A 280 6.60 -0.50 19.44
C GLU A 280 6.20 -1.26 18.18
N PHE A 281 4.96 -1.78 18.12
CA PHE A 281 4.47 -2.42 16.90
C PHE A 281 4.33 -1.44 15.73
N LEU A 282 3.97 -0.17 15.97
CA LEU A 282 3.95 0.85 14.93
C LEU A 282 5.35 1.12 14.36
N LEU A 283 6.37 1.11 15.22
CA LEU A 283 7.77 1.28 14.80
C LEU A 283 8.31 0.06 14.06
N ALA A 284 7.84 -1.15 14.36
CA ALA A 284 8.20 -2.38 13.63
C ALA A 284 7.44 -2.55 12.29
N ARG A 285 6.33 -1.82 12.11
CA ARG A 285 5.40 -1.96 10.98
C ARG A 285 5.99 -1.75 9.58
N PRO A 286 7.00 -0.89 9.34
CA PRO A 286 7.62 -0.76 8.02
C PRO A 286 8.18 -2.07 7.47
N HIS A 287 8.67 -2.95 8.35
CA HIS A 287 9.22 -4.25 7.98
C HIS A 287 8.22 -5.40 8.20
N TYR A 288 7.39 -5.34 9.24
CA TYR A 288 6.50 -6.43 9.65
C TYR A 288 5.01 -6.03 9.65
N HIS A 289 4.51 -5.55 8.50
CA HIS A 289 3.16 -4.96 8.43
C HIS A 289 2.06 -5.91 8.91
N ALA A 290 2.03 -7.16 8.43
CA ALA A 290 0.96 -8.11 8.76
C ALA A 290 0.98 -8.50 10.25
N GLN A 291 2.15 -8.94 10.73
CA GLN A 291 2.35 -9.38 12.10
C GLN A 291 2.08 -8.24 13.09
N ALA A 292 2.64 -7.05 12.84
CA ALA A 292 2.45 -5.89 13.70
C ALA A 292 0.99 -5.41 13.73
N SER A 293 0.29 -5.40 12.59
CA SER A 293 -1.13 -4.97 12.53
C SER A 293 -2.04 -5.84 13.39
N ASP A 294 -1.83 -7.15 13.36
CA ASP A 294 -2.61 -8.07 14.18
C ASP A 294 -2.35 -7.86 15.69
N TRP A 295 -1.09 -7.61 16.05
CA TRP A 295 -0.70 -7.35 17.44
C TRP A 295 -1.20 -6.00 17.95
N ILE A 296 -1.19 -4.95 17.11
CA ILE A 296 -1.83 -3.66 17.41
C ILE A 296 -3.31 -3.86 17.71
N ALA A 297 -4.02 -4.60 16.85
CA ALA A 297 -5.44 -4.88 17.06
C ALA A 297 -5.69 -5.67 18.36
N ALA A 298 -4.83 -6.62 18.70
CA ALA A 298 -4.90 -7.36 19.96
C ALA A 298 -4.67 -6.46 21.18
N SER A 299 -3.64 -5.62 21.16
CA SER A 299 -3.32 -4.66 22.22
C SER A 299 -4.45 -3.67 22.46
N LEU A 300 -5.04 -3.11 21.39
CA LEU A 300 -6.15 -2.16 21.50
C LEU A 300 -7.41 -2.79 22.10
N ARG A 301 -7.75 -4.04 21.69
CA ARG A 301 -8.89 -4.76 22.28
C ARG A 301 -8.70 -5.01 23.77
N ARG A 302 -7.48 -5.31 24.22
CA ARG A 302 -7.19 -5.49 25.65
C ARG A 302 -7.23 -4.17 26.42
N ALA A 303 -6.71 -3.09 25.84
CA ALA A 303 -6.77 -1.76 26.45
C ALA A 303 -8.20 -1.27 26.68
N ASP A 304 -9.14 -1.55 25.76
CA ASP A 304 -10.56 -1.18 25.93
C ASP A 304 -11.28 -2.00 27.02
N LEU A 305 -10.85 -3.25 27.23
CA LEU A 305 -11.40 -4.12 28.27
C LEU A 305 -10.95 -3.73 29.68
N ASP A 306 -9.73 -3.21 29.85
CA ASP A 306 -9.22 -2.77 31.15
C ASP A 306 -9.82 -1.44 31.64
N VAL A 307 -10.48 -0.68 30.74
CA VAL A 307 -11.12 0.61 31.07
C VAL A 307 -12.58 0.44 31.53
N ARG A 308 -13.16 -0.76 31.39
CA ARG A 308 -14.55 -1.08 31.81
C ARG A 308 -14.60 -1.76 33.17
#